data_AF-A0ABD5IMW2-F1
#
_entry.id   AF-A0ABD5IMW2-F1
#
_cell.length_a   1.000
_cell.length_b   1.000
_cell.length_c   1.000
_cell.angle_alpha   90.00
_cell.angle_beta   90.00
_cell.angle_gamma   90.00
#
_symmetry.space_group_name_H-M   'P 1'
#
loop_
_entity.id
_entity.type
_entity.pdbx_description
1 polymer ?
#
loop_
_entity_poly.entity_id
_entity_poly.type
_entity_poly.pdbx_seq_one_letter_code
_entity_poly.pdbx_strand_id
1 'polypeptide(L)' 'MPLLPPESVFAPCEQPQLQGETWGDAVSYTLALQTSLHICAGQVETLNAWRTTLPPR' A
#
# COMPACT_ATOMS: atom_id res chain seq x y z
N MET A 1 23.45 -12.76 -8.60
CA MET A 1 22.78 -11.53 -8.12
C MET A 1 21.55 -11.95 -7.33
N PRO A 2 21.27 -11.37 -6.14
CA PRO A 2 20.00 -11.63 -5.46
C PRO A 2 18.85 -11.20 -6.37
N LEU A 3 17.82 -12.04 -6.51
CA LEU A 3 16.55 -11.60 -7.08
C LEU A 3 15.93 -10.64 -6.04
N LEU A 4 15.84 -9.36 -6.38
CA LEU A 4 15.16 -8.37 -5.57
C LEU A 4 13.69 -8.27 -6.01
N PRO A 5 12.76 -7.95 -5.10
CA PRO A 5 11.39 -7.63 -5.49
C PRO A 5 11.36 -6.29 -6.23
N PRO A 6 10.25 -5.99 -6.94
CA PRO A 6 10.07 -4.70 -7.61
C PRO A 6 10.21 -3.52 -6.65
N GLU A 7 10.81 -2.41 -7.11
CA GLU A 7 11.11 -1.26 -6.24
C GLU A 7 9.86 -0.67 -5.57
N SER A 8 8.72 -0.69 -6.26
CA SER A 8 7.44 -0.17 -5.79
C SER A 8 6.94 -0.79 -4.49
N VAL A 9 7.36 -2.02 -4.16
CA VAL A 9 6.94 -2.70 -2.92
C VAL A 9 7.73 -2.26 -1.68
N PHE A 10 8.79 -1.47 -1.86
CA PHE A 10 9.56 -0.88 -0.76
C PHE A 10 9.02 0.47 -0.31
N ALA A 11 8.17 1.11 -1.10
CA ALA A 11 7.51 2.33 -0.68
C ALA A 11 6.58 2.02 0.52
N PRO A 12 6.63 2.81 1.60
CA PRO A 12 5.77 2.58 2.75
C PRO A 12 4.30 2.79 2.38
N CYS A 13 3.41 2.06 3.07
CA CYS A 13 1.98 2.31 2.96
C CYS A 13 1.63 3.59 3.74
N GLU A 14 1.23 4.63 3.01
CA GLU A 14 0.85 5.91 3.60
C GLU A 14 -0.37 5.76 4.53
N GLN A 15 -0.30 6.37 5.71
CA GLN A 15 -1.41 6.43 6.65
C GLN A 15 -1.84 7.88 6.81
N PRO A 16 -2.96 8.29 6.19
CA PRO A 16 -3.44 9.65 6.35
C PRO A 16 -3.85 9.88 7.81
N GLN A 17 -3.88 11.15 8.20
CA GLN A 17 -4.38 11.58 9.49
C GLN A 17 -5.73 12.27 9.30
N LEU A 18 -6.66 12.06 10.23
CA LEU A 18 -7.90 12.82 10.27
C LEU A 18 -7.56 14.26 10.67
N GLN A 19 -7.87 15.21 9.80
CA GLN A 19 -7.64 16.63 10.07
C GLN A 19 -8.96 17.29 10.45
N GLY A 20 -9.14 17.61 11.73
CA GLY A 20 -10.36 18.27 12.22
C GLY A 20 -11.38 17.32 12.83
N GLU A 21 -12.58 17.86 13.08
CA GLU A 21 -13.61 17.21 13.89
C GLU A 21 -15.00 17.25 13.24
N THR A 22 -15.09 17.69 11.97
CA THR A 22 -16.36 17.77 11.25
C THR A 22 -16.66 16.49 10.48
N TRP A 23 -17.92 16.31 10.08
CA TRP A 23 -18.29 15.25 9.14
C TRP A 23 -17.60 15.37 7.78
N GLY A 24 -17.34 16.60 7.31
CA GLY A 24 -16.62 16.82 6.05
C GLY A 24 -15.17 16.35 6.14
N ASP A 25 -14.53 16.55 7.29
CA ASP A 25 -13.18 16.06 7.58
C ASP A 25 -13.14 14.53 7.60
N ALA A 26 -14.12 13.90 8.25
CA ALA A 26 -14.23 12.45 8.31
C ALA A 26 -14.42 11.81 6.92
N VAL A 27 -15.25 12.41 6.06
CA VAL A 27 -15.45 11.95 4.68
C VAL A 27 -14.18 12.11 3.86
N SER A 28 -13.52 13.27 3.96
CA SER A 28 -12.26 13.55 3.25
C SER A 28 -11.15 12.59 3.68
N TYR A 29 -11.03 12.35 4.99
CA TYR A 29 -10.13 11.35 5.56
C TYR A 29 -10.42 9.94 5.04
N THR A 30 -11.70 9.55 4.99
CA THR A 30 -12.09 8.22 4.51
C THR A 30 -11.70 8.01 3.05
N LEU A 31 -11.86 9.04 2.19
CA LEU A 31 -11.42 8.98 0.80
C LEU A 31 -9.90 8.85 0.67
N ALA A 32 -9.14 9.63 1.46
CA ALA A 32 -7.68 9.52 1.50
C ALA A 32 -7.25 8.12 1.99
N LEU A 33 -7.89 7.61 3.04
CA LEU A 33 -7.61 6.29 3.59
C LEU A 33 -7.91 5.18 2.57
N GLN A 34 -9.05 5.26 1.86
CA GLN A 34 -9.39 4.30 0.81
C GLN A 34 -8.32 4.27 -0.29
N THR A 35 -7.83 5.44 -0.69
CA THR A 35 -6.79 5.57 -1.71
C THR A 35 -5.48 4.93 -1.23
N SER A 36 -5.03 5.26 -0.01
CA SER A 36 -3.83 4.68 0.60
C SER A 36 -3.92 3.16 0.72
N LEU A 37 -5.07 2.63 1.15
CA LEU A 37 -5.30 1.19 1.27
C LEU A 37 -5.26 0.51 -0.09
N HIS A 38 -5.85 1.11 -1.12
CA HIS A 38 -5.81 0.56 -2.47
C HIS A 38 -4.38 0.46 -3.01
N ILE A 39 -3.58 1.51 -2.83
CA ILE A 39 -2.17 1.53 -3.23
C ILE A 39 -1.38 0.45 -2.47
N CYS A 40 -1.54 0.40 -1.15
CA CYS A 40 -0.86 -0.58 -0.30
C CYS A 40 -1.23 -2.02 -0.70
N ALA A 41 -2.50 -2.28 -0.99
CA ALA A 41 -2.95 -3.59 -1.47
C ALA A 41 -2.26 -3.99 -2.79
N GLY A 42 -2.12 -3.06 -3.74
CA GLY A 42 -1.40 -3.31 -4.99
C GLY A 42 0.09 -3.62 -4.80
N GLN A 43 0.76 -2.95 -3.85
CA GLN A 43 2.15 -3.27 -3.48
C GLN A 43 2.27 -4.69 -2.90
N VAL A 44 1.36 -5.08 -2.00
CA VAL A 44 1.34 -6.42 -1.41
C VAL A 44 1.05 -7.50 -2.46
N GLU A 45 0.12 -7.24 -3.38
CA GLU A 45 -0.18 -8.14 -4.50
C GLU A 45 1.05 -8.33 -5.39
N THR A 46 1.73 -7.23 -5.74
CA THR A 46 2.97 -7.26 -6.53
C THR A 46 4.07 -8.06 -5.83
N LEU A 47 4.24 -7.87 -4.51
CA LEU A 47 5.22 -8.61 -3.71
C LEU A 47 4.91 -10.12 -3.70
N ASN A 48 3.63 -10.48 -3.53
CA ASN A 48 3.21 -11.87 -3.52
C ASN A 48 3.36 -12.52 -4.89
N ALA A 49 3.00 -11.82 -5.98
CA ALA A 49 3.24 -12.28 -7.34
C ALA A 49 4.74 -12.53 -7.58
N TRP A 50 5.60 -11.59 -7.18
CA TRP A 50 7.05 -11.77 -7.26
C TRP A 50 7.53 -13.00 -6.47
N ARG A 51 7.02 -13.25 -5.25
CA ARG A 51 7.41 -14.43 -4.45
C ARG A 51 7.14 -15.75 -5.19
N THR A 52 6.10 -15.83 -6.02
CA THR A 52 5.80 -17.04 -6.80
C THR A 52 6.82 -17.32 -7.91
N THR A 53 7.63 -16.32 -8.29
CA THR A 53 8.71 -16.47 -9.28
C THR A 53 10.00 -17.04 -8.66
N LEU A 54 10.09 -17.10 -7.33
CA LEU A 54 11.26 -17.63 -6.65
C LEU A 54 11.31 -19.16 -6.75
N PRO A 55 12.50 -19.75 -6.91
CA PRO A 55 12.64 -21.20 -6.91
C PRO A 55 12.19 -21.79 -5.55
N PRO A 56 11.63 -23.01 -5.56
CA PRO A 56 11.28 -23.71 -4.32
C PRO A 56 12.52 -23.84 -3.43
N ARG A 57 12.31 -23.63 -2.14
CA ARG A 57 13.36 -23.68 -1.13
C ARG A 57 13.69 -25.13 -0.76
#